data_AF-A0A1Q3AWB4-F1
#
_entry.id   AF-A0A1Q3AWB4-F1
#
_cell.length_a   1.000
_cell.length_b   1.000
_cell.length_c   1.000
_cell.angle_alpha   90.00
_cell.angle_beta   90.00
_cell.angle_gamma   90.00
#
_symmetry.space_group_name_H-M   'P 1'
#
loop_
_entity.id
_entity.type
_entity.pdbx_description
1 polymer ?
#
loop_
_entity_poly.entity_id
_entity_poly.type
_entity_poly.pdbx_seq_one_letter_code
_entity_poly.pdbx_strand_id
1 'polypeptide(L)'
;MEINDSDKDEDEDEDEDENEVSELLELLEKFSFENASLKKTVKALNRENASLKHELECSSNKTLEDKTISLEKENEILKVEIDSLKKTFSKFSNSSEKFDKLLGLQRCVFNKAGLGYDEMNNVKHFQKYLEKKDKQKISSSMTCNYCKKYGHTTHTCYRKRNNMNPRNLLLKNKFLRLRTIWVPKGTFVTNPPGSKATWVPKAST
;
A
#
# COMPACT_ATOMS: atom_id res chain seq x y z
N MET A 1 76.46 69.73 -84.85
CA MET A 1 75.41 70.27 -83.98
C MET A 1 74.25 69.31 -84.14
N GLU A 2 73.97 68.51 -83.11
CA GLU A 2 72.69 67.85 -82.79
C GLU A 2 73.01 66.75 -81.78
N ILE A 3 72.81 67.12 -80.50
CA ILE A 3 72.55 66.20 -79.40
C ILE A 3 71.03 66.24 -79.29
N ASN A 4 70.36 65.09 -79.35
CA ASN A 4 68.95 65.00 -79.02
C ASN A 4 68.77 63.92 -77.95
N ASP A 5 68.15 64.37 -76.86
CA ASP A 5 67.86 63.69 -75.60
C ASP A 5 66.92 62.50 -75.79
N SER A 6 67.22 61.39 -75.11
CA SER A 6 66.32 60.24 -74.97
C SER A 6 66.64 59.48 -73.68
N ASP A 7 66.67 60.17 -72.54
CA ASP A 7 66.73 59.52 -71.22
C ASP A 7 65.85 60.35 -70.28
N LYS A 8 64.56 60.02 -70.17
CA LYS A 8 63.69 60.68 -69.17
C LYS A 8 62.40 59.95 -68.76
N ASP A 9 62.16 58.73 -69.21
CA ASP A 9 60.88 58.04 -68.96
C ASP A 9 61.01 56.79 -68.06
N GLU A 10 62.15 56.57 -67.37
CA GLU A 10 62.33 55.38 -66.50
C GLU A 10 62.25 55.67 -64.98
N ASP A 11 62.28 56.94 -64.55
CA ASP A 11 62.39 57.28 -63.11
C ASP A 11 61.03 57.52 -62.41
N GLU A 12 59.94 57.79 -63.13
CA GLU A 12 58.61 58.04 -62.51
C GLU A 12 57.85 56.76 -62.13
N ASP A 13 58.12 55.63 -62.79
CA ASP A 13 57.44 54.35 -62.53
C ASP A 13 58.01 53.61 -61.30
N GLU A 14 59.30 53.77 -60.97
CA GLU A 14 59.93 53.11 -59.81
C GLU A 14 59.44 53.66 -58.45
N ASP A 15 59.16 54.96 -58.37
CA ASP A 15 58.71 55.62 -57.13
C ASP A 15 57.27 55.21 -56.74
N GLU A 16 56.40 54.92 -57.72
CA GLU A 16 55.02 54.47 -57.49
C GLU A 16 55.00 53.02 -56.97
N ASP A 17 55.83 52.15 -57.56
CA ASP A 17 56.03 50.77 -57.13
C ASP A 17 56.60 50.67 -55.69
N GLU A 18 57.55 51.52 -55.30
CA GLU A 18 58.10 51.54 -53.93
C GLU A 18 57.06 51.92 -52.87
N ASN A 19 56.13 52.83 -53.19
CA ASN A 19 55.06 53.24 -52.29
C ASN A 19 54.04 52.12 -52.08
N GLU A 20 53.66 51.39 -53.14
CA GLU A 20 52.77 50.22 -53.04
C GLU A 20 53.38 49.09 -52.19
N VAL A 21 54.68 48.81 -52.36
CA VAL A 21 55.41 47.80 -51.56
C VAL A 21 55.40 48.17 -50.07
N SER A 22 55.55 49.46 -49.74
CA SER A 22 55.52 49.96 -48.37
C SER A 22 54.14 49.79 -47.72
N GLU A 23 53.05 50.09 -48.43
CA GLU A 23 51.69 49.85 -47.96
C GLU A 23 51.41 48.36 -47.72
N LEU A 24 51.88 47.48 -48.62
CA LEU A 24 51.75 46.04 -48.48
C LEU A 24 52.52 45.50 -47.26
N LEU A 25 53.70 46.04 -46.96
CA LEU A 25 54.49 45.68 -45.78
C LEU A 25 53.76 46.06 -44.48
N GLU A 26 53.18 47.26 -44.39
CA GLU A 26 52.38 47.66 -43.24
C GLU A 26 51.16 46.74 -43.03
N LEU A 27 50.48 46.37 -44.12
CA LEU A 27 49.34 45.44 -44.06
C LEU A 27 49.78 44.06 -43.59
N LEU A 28 50.92 43.56 -44.06
CA LEU A 28 51.47 42.28 -43.64
C LEU A 28 51.80 42.28 -42.14
N GLU A 29 52.39 43.36 -41.64
CA GLU A 29 52.70 43.50 -40.21
C GLU A 29 51.42 43.53 -39.37
N LYS A 30 50.40 44.30 -39.78
CA LYS A 30 49.07 44.32 -39.13
C LYS A 30 48.44 42.93 -39.07
N PHE A 31 48.41 42.20 -40.20
CA PHE A 31 47.90 40.83 -40.24
C PHE A 31 48.70 39.86 -39.37
N SER A 32 50.02 40.03 -39.29
CA SER A 32 50.87 39.19 -38.46
C SER A 32 50.54 39.36 -36.96
N PHE A 33 50.29 40.61 -36.53
CA PHE A 33 49.91 40.94 -35.17
C PHE A 33 48.52 40.37 -34.85
N GLU A 34 47.57 40.52 -35.76
CA GLU A 34 46.21 40.01 -35.59
C GLU A 34 46.19 38.48 -35.52
N ASN A 35 46.95 37.79 -36.38
CA ASN A 35 47.14 36.34 -36.32
C ASN A 35 47.77 35.88 -34.99
N ALA A 36 48.75 36.62 -34.46
CA ALA A 36 49.34 36.32 -33.16
C ALA A 36 48.33 36.48 -32.02
N SER A 37 47.47 37.50 -32.09
CA SER A 37 46.37 37.73 -31.15
C SER A 37 45.34 36.61 -31.22
N LEU A 38 44.84 36.26 -32.42
CA LEU A 38 43.91 35.16 -32.65
C LEU A 38 44.47 33.82 -32.16
N LYS A 39 45.76 33.56 -32.38
CA LYS A 39 46.40 32.34 -31.88
C LYS A 39 46.42 32.28 -30.35
N LYS A 40 46.54 33.42 -29.66
CA LYS A 40 46.45 33.49 -28.19
C LYS A 40 45.02 33.24 -27.71
N THR A 41 44.01 33.84 -28.37
CA THR A 41 42.60 33.64 -28.00
C THR A 41 42.16 32.20 -28.22
N VAL A 42 42.52 31.57 -29.34
CA VAL A 42 42.26 30.14 -29.61
C VAL A 42 42.87 29.25 -28.53
N LYS A 43 44.11 29.53 -28.09
CA LYS A 43 44.74 28.78 -27.00
C LYS A 43 44.01 28.96 -25.67
N ALA A 44 43.51 30.16 -25.37
CA ALA A 44 42.75 30.42 -24.15
C ALA A 44 41.41 29.67 -24.19
N LEU A 45 40.65 29.78 -25.28
CA LEU A 45 39.38 29.09 -25.48
C LEU A 45 39.53 27.57 -25.42
N ASN A 46 40.60 27.01 -25.98
CA ASN A 46 40.85 25.58 -25.89
C ASN A 46 41.10 25.10 -24.45
N ARG A 47 41.75 25.91 -23.60
CA ARG A 47 41.93 25.59 -22.18
C ARG A 47 40.60 25.64 -21.44
N GLU A 48 39.81 26.69 -21.67
CA GLU A 48 38.50 26.85 -21.06
C GLU A 48 37.55 25.71 -21.45
N ASN A 49 37.50 25.32 -22.73
CA ASN A 49 36.74 24.17 -23.18
C ASN A 49 37.16 22.86 -22.50
N ALA A 50 38.47 22.65 -22.31
CA ALA A 50 38.96 21.47 -21.59
C ALA A 50 38.52 21.47 -20.12
N SER A 51 38.57 22.63 -19.45
CA SER A 51 38.09 22.80 -18.07
C SER A 51 36.59 22.57 -17.94
N LEU A 52 35.78 23.18 -18.80
CA LEU A 52 34.32 23.02 -18.81
C LEU A 52 33.90 21.58 -19.06
N LYS A 53 34.58 20.89 -19.99
CA LYS A 53 34.33 19.48 -20.27
C LYS A 53 34.59 18.60 -19.04
N HIS A 54 35.68 18.86 -18.32
CA HIS A 54 36.01 18.14 -17.10
C HIS A 54 34.99 18.41 -15.97
N GLU A 55 34.56 19.66 -15.79
CA GLU A 55 33.57 20.03 -14.78
C GLU A 55 32.20 19.38 -15.03
N LEU A 56 31.75 19.34 -16.29
CA LEU A 56 30.54 18.62 -16.70
C LEU A 56 30.63 17.12 -16.39
N GLU A 57 31.75 16.49 -16.71
CA GLU A 57 31.98 15.07 -16.46
C GLU A 57 31.96 14.74 -14.95
N CYS A 58 32.68 15.53 -14.13
CA CYS A 58 32.69 15.34 -12.68
C CYS A 58 31.31 15.58 -12.03
N SER A 59 30.60 16.64 -12.43
CA SER A 59 29.31 17.01 -11.84
C SER A 59 28.19 16.02 -12.19
N SER A 60 28.15 15.58 -13.45
CA SER A 60 27.15 14.62 -13.94
C SER A 60 27.31 13.25 -13.27
N ASN A 61 28.53 12.71 -13.25
CA ASN A 61 28.76 11.34 -12.78
C ASN A 61 28.47 11.20 -11.29
N LYS A 62 28.97 12.13 -10.46
CA LYS A 62 28.76 12.08 -9.01
C LYS A 62 27.29 12.15 -8.63
N THR A 63 26.54 13.06 -9.27
CA THR A 63 25.11 13.24 -8.98
C THR A 63 24.27 12.02 -9.40
N LEU A 64 24.66 11.36 -10.49
CA LEU A 64 23.96 10.17 -10.98
C LEU A 64 24.29 8.94 -10.13
N GLU A 65 25.55 8.74 -9.72
CA GLU A 65 25.95 7.64 -8.84
C GLU A 65 25.24 7.70 -7.49
N ASP A 66 25.21 8.87 -6.84
CA ASP A 66 24.55 9.03 -5.54
C ASP A 66 23.03 8.71 -5.62
N LYS A 67 22.37 9.18 -6.68
CA LYS A 67 20.95 8.87 -6.94
C LYS A 67 20.73 7.39 -7.20
N THR A 68 21.62 6.75 -7.97
CA THR A 68 21.54 5.32 -8.29
C THR A 68 21.69 4.49 -7.01
N ILE A 69 22.70 4.78 -6.18
CA ILE A 69 22.92 4.11 -4.90
C ILE A 69 21.70 4.28 -3.96
N SER A 70 21.10 5.48 -3.93
CA SER A 70 19.91 5.73 -3.13
C SER A 70 18.72 4.88 -3.59
N LEU A 71 18.46 4.84 -4.90
CA LEU A 71 17.37 4.07 -5.50
C LEU A 71 17.55 2.57 -5.34
N GLU A 72 18.79 2.07 -5.44
CA GLU A 72 19.10 0.65 -5.20
C GLU A 72 18.78 0.25 -3.75
N LYS A 73 19.17 1.08 -2.77
CA LYS A 73 18.85 0.83 -1.36
C LYS A 73 17.35 0.83 -1.09
N GLU A 74 16.63 1.78 -1.65
CA GLU A 74 15.16 1.84 -1.52
C GLU A 74 14.50 0.61 -2.14
N ASN A 75 14.95 0.18 -3.32
CA ASN A 75 14.45 -1.04 -3.97
C ASN A 75 14.70 -2.31 -3.14
N GLU A 76 15.86 -2.45 -2.50
CA GLU A 76 16.13 -3.59 -1.62
C GLU A 76 15.22 -3.59 -0.38
N ILE A 77 14.97 -2.42 0.22
CA ILE A 77 14.02 -2.28 1.34
C ILE A 77 12.60 -2.69 0.89
N LEU A 78 12.14 -2.17 -0.24
CA LEU A 78 10.82 -2.46 -0.79
C LEU A 78 10.63 -3.95 -1.11
N LYS A 79 11.66 -4.63 -1.64
CA LYS A 79 11.60 -6.08 -1.86
C LYS A 79 11.37 -6.85 -0.56
N VAL A 80 12.12 -6.51 0.50
CA VAL A 80 11.98 -7.15 1.82
C VAL A 80 10.58 -6.91 2.40
N GLU A 81 10.06 -5.68 2.28
CA GLU A 81 8.71 -5.35 2.73
C GLU A 81 7.66 -6.17 1.96
N ILE A 82 7.75 -6.23 0.62
CA ILE A 82 6.85 -7.02 -0.23
C ILE A 82 6.85 -8.50 0.18
N ASP A 83 8.01 -9.09 0.41
CA ASP A 83 8.10 -10.49 0.84
C ASP A 83 7.46 -10.73 2.21
N SER A 84 7.66 -9.78 3.15
CA SER A 84 7.03 -9.83 4.46
C SER A 84 5.50 -9.70 4.37
N LEU A 85 5.00 -8.79 3.53
CA LEU A 85 3.57 -8.57 3.27
C LEU A 85 2.96 -9.79 2.61
N LYS A 86 3.63 -10.38 1.62
CA LYS A 86 3.18 -11.61 0.95
C LYS A 86 3.08 -12.79 1.92
N LYS A 87 4.02 -12.89 2.87
CA LYS A 87 4.00 -13.92 3.92
C LYS A 87 2.86 -13.70 4.93
N THR A 88 2.55 -12.46 5.28
CA THR A 88 1.41 -12.16 6.17
C THR A 88 0.08 -12.35 5.46
N PHE A 89 -0.02 -11.92 4.20
CA PHE A 89 -1.21 -12.08 3.37
C PHE A 89 -1.56 -13.55 3.10
N SER A 90 -0.56 -14.39 2.80
CA SER A 90 -0.80 -15.84 2.63
C SER A 90 -1.34 -16.50 3.89
N LYS A 91 -0.81 -16.15 5.08
CA LYS A 91 -1.35 -16.62 6.37
C LYS A 91 -2.79 -16.16 6.60
N PHE A 92 -3.05 -14.88 6.32
CA PHE A 92 -4.40 -14.30 6.45
C PHE A 92 -5.39 -15.00 5.51
N SER A 93 -5.04 -15.16 4.24
CA SER A 93 -5.84 -15.88 3.23
C SER A 93 -6.17 -17.32 3.67
N ASN A 94 -5.16 -18.06 4.13
CA ASN A 94 -5.35 -19.42 4.66
C ASN A 94 -6.28 -19.47 5.88
N SER A 95 -6.23 -18.46 6.75
CA SER A 95 -7.12 -18.35 7.90
C SER A 95 -8.54 -17.99 7.50
N SER A 96 -8.70 -17.10 6.50
CA SER A 96 -10.00 -16.71 5.95
C SER A 96 -10.71 -17.92 5.35
N GLU A 97 -10.02 -18.73 4.54
CA GLU A 97 -10.61 -19.92 3.92
C GLU A 97 -11.11 -20.93 4.98
N LYS A 98 -10.35 -21.11 6.06
CA LYS A 98 -10.77 -21.96 7.20
C LYS A 98 -11.98 -21.37 7.92
N PHE A 99 -12.02 -20.06 8.09
CA PHE A 99 -13.14 -19.37 8.71
C PHE A 99 -14.40 -19.47 7.85
N ASP A 100 -14.29 -19.30 6.54
CA ASP A 100 -15.40 -19.46 5.60
C ASP A 100 -15.97 -20.89 5.63
N LYS A 101 -15.10 -21.91 5.71
CA LYS A 101 -15.53 -23.32 5.90
C LYS A 101 -16.31 -23.50 7.21
N LEU A 102 -15.84 -22.91 8.31
CA LEU A 102 -16.54 -22.98 9.60
C LEU A 102 -17.91 -22.26 9.55
N LEU A 103 -17.97 -21.08 8.93
CA LEU A 103 -19.23 -20.37 8.73
C LEU A 103 -20.21 -21.15 7.86
N GLY A 104 -19.71 -21.82 6.81
CA GLY A 104 -20.50 -22.72 5.96
C GLY A 104 -21.11 -23.86 6.77
N LEU A 105 -20.35 -24.46 7.69
CA LEU A 105 -20.84 -25.55 8.56
C LEU A 105 -21.83 -25.08 9.65
N GLN A 106 -21.64 -23.86 10.20
CA GLN A 106 -22.49 -23.34 11.28
C GLN A 106 -23.87 -22.90 10.80
N ARG A 107 -24.06 -22.65 9.50
CA ARG A 107 -25.35 -22.20 8.97
C ARG A 107 -26.34 -23.35 8.95
N CYS A 108 -27.31 -23.27 9.88
CA CYS A 108 -28.47 -24.15 9.92
C CYS A 108 -29.18 -24.14 8.56
N VAL A 109 -29.61 -25.32 8.07
CA VAL A 109 -30.24 -25.61 6.76
C VAL A 109 -31.41 -24.66 6.40
N PHE A 110 -31.91 -23.87 7.35
CA PHE A 110 -33.01 -22.94 7.21
C PHE A 110 -32.61 -21.51 6.82
N ASN A 111 -31.35 -21.09 7.01
CA ASN A 111 -30.89 -19.75 6.64
C ASN A 111 -30.20 -19.78 5.25
N LYS A 112 -31.01 -19.71 4.19
CA LYS A 112 -30.58 -19.77 2.77
C LYS A 112 -30.06 -18.44 2.20
N ALA A 113 -29.88 -17.40 3.01
CA ALA A 113 -29.41 -16.11 2.54
C ALA A 113 -28.22 -15.64 3.41
N GLY A 114 -27.03 -15.60 2.83
CA GLY A 114 -25.82 -15.10 3.50
C GLY A 114 -24.52 -15.38 2.74
N LEU A 115 -23.53 -14.50 2.91
CA LEU A 115 -22.17 -14.57 2.34
C LEU A 115 -21.48 -15.91 2.67
N GLY A 116 -21.34 -16.84 1.72
CA GLY A 116 -20.73 -18.17 1.94
C GLY A 116 -21.73 -19.35 2.08
N TYR A 117 -22.99 -19.17 1.69
CA TYR A 117 -23.91 -20.29 1.46
C TYR A 117 -23.59 -20.94 0.11
N ASP A 118 -23.14 -22.20 0.14
CA ASP A 118 -22.93 -23.00 -1.06
C ASP A 118 -24.13 -23.93 -1.26
N GLU A 119 -25.00 -23.55 -2.21
CA GLU A 119 -26.23 -24.27 -2.53
C GLU A 119 -25.98 -25.71 -3.03
N MET A 120 -24.74 -26.04 -3.41
CA MET A 120 -24.40 -27.36 -3.97
C MET A 120 -24.29 -28.46 -2.91
N ASN A 121 -24.12 -28.13 -1.62
CA ASN A 121 -24.02 -29.10 -0.53
C ASN A 121 -25.36 -29.42 0.15
N ASN A 122 -26.48 -29.18 -0.53
CA ASN A 122 -27.82 -29.53 -0.05
C ASN A 122 -27.98 -31.05 0.11
N VAL A 123 -27.61 -31.51 1.31
CA VAL A 123 -27.87 -32.84 1.85
C VAL A 123 -29.36 -33.15 1.72
N LYS A 124 -29.70 -33.97 0.72
CA LYS A 124 -31.04 -34.55 0.47
C LYS A 124 -31.65 -35.25 1.70
N HIS A 125 -30.87 -35.50 2.76
CA HIS A 125 -31.30 -36.25 3.94
C HIS A 125 -32.34 -35.52 4.82
N PHE A 126 -32.48 -34.19 4.76
CA PHE A 126 -33.43 -33.48 5.64
C PHE A 126 -34.86 -33.35 5.07
N GLN A 127 -35.05 -33.47 3.76
CA GLN A 127 -36.39 -33.37 3.16
C GLN A 127 -37.30 -34.54 3.61
N LYS A 128 -36.72 -35.73 3.80
CA LYS A 128 -37.40 -36.92 4.33
C LYS A 128 -37.94 -36.76 5.76
N TYR A 129 -37.37 -35.85 6.56
CA TYR A 129 -37.85 -35.58 7.92
C TYR A 129 -38.96 -34.52 7.95
N LEU A 130 -38.94 -33.55 7.03
CA LEU A 130 -39.99 -32.54 6.91
C LEU A 130 -41.30 -33.15 6.38
N GLU A 131 -41.22 -34.00 5.34
CA GLU A 131 -42.40 -34.67 4.76
C GLU A 131 -43.12 -35.62 5.73
N LYS A 132 -42.42 -36.14 6.75
CA LYS A 132 -43.03 -36.99 7.79
C LYS A 132 -43.87 -36.19 8.79
N LYS A 133 -43.53 -34.92 9.02
CA LYS A 133 -44.20 -34.07 10.03
C LYS A 133 -45.59 -33.64 9.58
N ASP A 134 -45.78 -33.40 8.29
CA ASP A 134 -47.08 -32.97 7.74
C ASP A 134 -48.07 -34.12 7.58
N LYS A 135 -47.57 -35.36 7.39
CA LYS A 135 -48.41 -36.56 7.33
C LYS A 135 -48.83 -37.05 8.72
N GLN A 136 -48.09 -36.69 9.76
CA GLN A 136 -48.47 -36.97 11.14
C GLN A 136 -49.42 -35.89 11.65
N LYS A 137 -50.62 -35.86 11.06
CA LYS A 137 -51.80 -35.27 11.71
C LYS A 137 -51.80 -35.79 13.14
N ILE A 138 -51.57 -34.86 14.07
CA ILE A 138 -51.64 -35.03 15.51
C ILE A 138 -52.92 -35.80 15.79
N SER A 139 -52.79 -37.09 16.07
CA SER A 139 -53.91 -37.97 16.40
C SER A 139 -54.62 -37.35 17.59
N SER A 140 -55.86 -36.92 17.35
CA SER A 140 -56.73 -36.18 18.26
C SER A 140 -57.17 -36.98 19.50
N SER A 141 -56.41 -37.99 19.94
CA SER A 141 -56.77 -38.88 21.06
C SER A 141 -55.87 -38.78 22.29
N MET A 142 -54.94 -37.81 22.34
CA MET A 142 -54.06 -37.67 23.50
C MET A 142 -54.77 -36.94 24.64
N THR A 143 -55.38 -37.70 25.55
CA THR A 143 -55.96 -37.20 26.81
C THR A 143 -54.92 -37.11 27.92
N CYS A 144 -54.95 -36.04 28.70
CA CYS A 144 -54.13 -35.91 29.89
C CYS A 144 -54.69 -36.76 31.04
N ASN A 145 -53.88 -37.66 31.61
CA ASN A 145 -54.31 -38.52 32.73
C ASN A 145 -54.59 -37.72 34.03
N TYR A 146 -54.08 -36.49 34.15
CA TYR A 146 -54.28 -35.65 35.33
C TYR A 146 -55.56 -34.80 35.28
N CYS A 147 -55.83 -34.13 34.15
CA CYS A 147 -56.99 -33.24 34.03
C CYS A 147 -58.11 -33.78 33.13
N LYS A 148 -57.93 -34.98 32.55
CA LYS A 148 -58.86 -35.67 31.64
C LYS A 148 -59.27 -34.85 30.40
N LYS A 149 -58.48 -33.84 30.00
CA LYS A 149 -58.71 -33.03 28.78
C LYS A 149 -57.81 -33.48 27.63
N TYR A 150 -58.29 -33.35 26.40
CA TYR A 150 -57.58 -33.68 25.18
C TYR A 150 -56.50 -32.63 24.82
N GLY A 151 -55.57 -33.02 23.94
CA GLY A 151 -54.60 -32.11 23.30
C GLY A 151 -53.28 -31.92 24.05
N HIS A 152 -53.05 -32.58 25.18
CA HIS A 152 -51.79 -32.52 25.92
C HIS A 152 -51.57 -33.75 26.81
N THR A 153 -50.31 -34.03 27.18
CA THR A 153 -49.97 -35.13 28.09
C THR A 153 -49.97 -34.67 29.55
N THR A 154 -49.93 -35.64 30.46
CA THR A 154 -49.76 -35.40 31.89
C THR A 154 -48.52 -34.56 32.22
N HIS A 155 -47.43 -34.67 31.44
CA HIS A 155 -46.19 -33.90 31.66
C HIS A 155 -46.33 -32.44 31.22
N THR A 156 -47.14 -32.15 30.21
CA THR A 156 -47.38 -30.79 29.72
C THR A 156 -48.65 -30.15 30.30
N CYS A 157 -49.30 -30.82 31.26
CA CYS A 157 -50.51 -30.32 31.89
C CYS A 157 -50.26 -29.09 32.77
N TYR A 158 -50.82 -27.95 32.37
CA TYR A 158 -50.73 -26.69 33.10
C TYR A 158 -51.18 -26.81 34.57
N ARG A 159 -52.29 -27.55 34.82
CA ARG A 159 -52.85 -27.74 36.16
C ARG A 159 -51.91 -28.55 37.07
N LYS A 160 -51.21 -29.56 36.52
CA LYS A 160 -50.19 -30.33 37.26
C LYS A 160 -48.94 -29.48 37.53
N ARG A 161 -48.48 -28.73 36.53
CA ARG A 161 -47.28 -27.87 36.63
C ARG A 161 -47.43 -26.78 37.69
N ASN A 162 -48.61 -26.16 37.80
CA ASN A 162 -48.88 -25.16 38.82
C ASN A 162 -48.90 -25.75 40.24
N ASN A 163 -49.38 -26.98 40.43
CA ASN A 163 -49.35 -27.66 41.74
C ASN A 163 -47.93 -28.09 42.18
N MET A 164 -46.96 -28.16 41.28
CA MET A 164 -45.54 -28.40 41.61
C MET A 164 -44.73 -27.11 41.81
N ASN A 165 -45.27 -25.96 41.41
CA ASN A 165 -44.59 -24.68 41.49
C ASN A 165 -44.47 -24.07 42.92
N PRO A 166 -45.34 -24.34 43.92
CA PRO A 166 -45.11 -23.79 45.26
C PRO A 166 -43.87 -24.40 45.95
N ARG A 167 -43.41 -25.59 45.53
CA ARG A 167 -42.20 -26.23 46.09
C ARG A 167 -40.89 -25.78 45.41
N ASN A 168 -40.96 -25.12 44.25
CA ASN A 168 -39.78 -24.69 43.47
C ASN A 168 -39.40 -23.21 43.65
N LEU A 169 -40.11 -22.46 44.50
CA LEU A 169 -39.73 -21.10 44.87
C LEU A 169 -38.52 -21.07 45.84
N LEU A 170 -38.30 -22.13 46.62
CA LEU A 170 -37.21 -22.20 47.59
C LEU A 170 -35.85 -22.59 46.98
N LEU A 171 -35.81 -23.27 45.83
CA LEU A 171 -34.54 -23.68 45.19
C LEU A 171 -34.01 -22.68 44.14
N LYS A 172 -34.79 -21.68 43.72
CA LYS A 172 -34.37 -20.71 42.69
C LYS A 172 -33.56 -19.51 43.21
N ASN A 173 -33.29 -19.42 44.51
CA ASN A 173 -32.71 -18.20 45.11
C ASN A 173 -31.29 -18.35 45.69
N LYS A 174 -30.52 -19.40 45.35
CA LYS A 174 -29.15 -19.53 45.90
C LYS A 174 -27.96 -19.65 44.96
N PHE A 175 -28.13 -19.73 43.64
CA PHE A 175 -26.99 -19.61 42.72
C PHE A 175 -27.38 -18.82 41.47
N LEU A 176 -26.77 -17.64 41.33
CA LEU A 176 -26.76 -16.74 40.15
C LEU A 176 -28.00 -15.85 39.93
N ARG A 177 -28.10 -14.75 40.68
CA ARG A 177 -28.79 -13.53 40.19
C ARG A 177 -27.83 -12.79 39.25
N LEU A 178 -27.83 -13.12 37.98
CA LEU A 178 -27.26 -12.24 36.96
C LEU A 178 -28.17 -11.00 36.87
N ARG A 179 -27.69 -9.84 37.33
CA ARG A 179 -28.31 -8.55 37.02
C ARG A 179 -28.13 -8.32 35.52
N THR A 180 -29.16 -8.57 34.72
CA THR A 180 -29.18 -8.15 33.32
C THR A 180 -29.55 -6.66 33.30
N ILE A 181 -28.55 -5.80 33.16
CA ILE A 181 -28.73 -4.38 32.87
C ILE A 181 -29.03 -4.26 31.37
N TRP A 182 -30.11 -3.58 31.01
CA TRP A 182 -30.46 -3.31 29.63
C TRP A 182 -29.54 -2.21 29.08
N VAL A 183 -28.83 -2.48 27.99
CA VAL A 183 -27.98 -1.50 27.28
C VAL A 183 -28.50 -1.34 25.85
N PRO A 184 -28.69 -0.10 25.35
CA PRO A 184 -29.07 0.14 23.96
C PRO A 184 -28.03 -0.43 22.98
N LYS A 185 -28.47 -0.95 21.84
CA LYS A 185 -27.56 -1.44 20.79
C LYS A 185 -26.74 -0.26 20.23
N GLY A 186 -25.43 -0.25 20.46
CA GLY A 186 -24.50 0.75 19.89
C GLY A 186 -23.33 1.18 20.77
N THR A 187 -23.34 0.90 22.07
CA THR A 187 -22.25 1.28 22.99
C THR A 187 -21.30 0.10 23.26
N PHE A 188 -20.15 0.07 22.60
CA PHE A 188 -19.01 -0.75 23.02
C PHE A 188 -18.29 -0.03 24.17
N VAL A 189 -18.30 -0.61 25.37
CA VAL A 189 -17.49 -0.10 26.49
C VAL A 189 -16.05 -0.57 26.29
N THR A 190 -15.25 0.20 25.57
CA THR A 190 -13.83 -0.08 25.33
C THR A 190 -12.96 0.40 26.50
N ASN A 191 -13.16 -0.17 27.70
CA ASN A 191 -12.20 -0.28 28.82
C ASN A 191 -12.97 -0.47 30.16
N PRO A 192 -13.24 -1.71 30.62
CA PRO A 192 -13.58 -1.90 32.01
C PRO A 192 -12.33 -1.55 32.86
N PRO A 193 -12.41 -0.65 33.86
CA PRO A 193 -11.27 -0.34 34.71
C PRO A 193 -10.79 -1.64 35.38
N GLY A 194 -9.56 -2.05 35.04
CA GLY A 194 -8.92 -3.23 35.61
C GLY A 194 -8.83 -3.15 37.14
N SER A 195 -8.65 -4.31 37.78
CA SER A 195 -8.40 -4.39 39.22
C SER A 195 -7.25 -3.44 39.60
N LYS A 196 -7.48 -2.54 40.56
CA LYS A 196 -6.47 -1.62 41.10
C LYS A 196 -5.26 -2.42 41.60
N ALA A 197 -4.23 -2.56 40.77
CA ALA A 197 -2.93 -3.05 41.20
C ALA A 197 -2.21 -1.90 41.90
N THR A 198 -2.09 -1.99 43.21
CA THR A 198 -1.28 -1.06 44.01
C THR A 198 0.19 -1.26 43.63
N TRP A 199 0.79 -0.27 42.97
CA TRP A 199 2.22 -0.23 42.71
C TRP A 199 2.97 -0.07 44.04
N VAL A 200 3.96 -0.93 44.31
CA VAL A 200 4.88 -0.79 45.45
C VAL A 200 6.30 -0.67 44.88
N PRO A 201 7.10 0.35 45.24
CA PRO A 201 8.49 0.44 44.80
C PRO A 201 9.33 -0.67 45.46
N LYS A 202 10.19 -1.32 44.67
CA LYS A 202 11.21 -2.23 45.20
C LYS A 202 12.34 -1.40 45.83
N ALA A 203 12.72 -1.75 47.05
CA ALA A 203 13.93 -1.21 47.68
C ALA A 203 15.18 -1.80 47.01
N SER A 204 16.12 -0.94 46.65
CA SER A 204 17.45 -1.34 46.18
C SER A 204 18.25 -1.93 47.36
N THR A 205 18.79 -3.12 47.19
CA THR A 205 19.90 -3.64 48.01
C THR A 205 21.07 -3.86 47.09
#